data_AF-A0A5N5SMP9-F1
#
_entry.id   AF-A0A5N5SMP9-F1
#
_cell.length_a   1.000
_cell.length_b   1.000
_cell.length_c   1.000
_cell.angle_alpha   90.00
_cell.angle_beta   90.00
_cell.angle_gamma   90.00
#
_symmetry.space_group_name_H-M   'P 1'
#
loop_
_entity.id
_entity.type
_entity.pdbx_description
1 polymer ?
#
loop_
_entity_poly.entity_id
_entity_poly.type
_entity_poly.pdbx_seq_one_letter_code
_entity_poly.pdbx_strand_id
1 'polypeptide(L)'
;MKISVVDGVNARLSFAVCAAAFGSAFQHGYNLGVINAPLTLIEDWMNTTSYERSEEYITQTEQTMITSWIVSIYCIGGMVGGGLTGFFSERYGRKGGLLLNNITAISAAIFFGFCKMASSWEMIIIGRFLIGINNGLNAGLAPMYLSEIAPTTLRGAIGTVYQLVVTISILFSQVMGLESLLGTEDLWPILLALTILPAIFQLCTLPICPESPKFLLINKEKRIEAQRALSWLRDSSNIHEELEEMQNEAEAQKLVPRVSLREILTNPALRIPLVIAMMMMIAQQLSGINAAIFFSVKIYEQAGLNEDESLYATIAMGTMNVLMTFVSLVLVEKAGRKTLHAHWFVRHDDRYYSSYLVSRSPVRIS
;
A
#
# COMPACT_ATOMS: atom_id res chain seq x y z
N MET A 1 -22.75 -20.21 24.35
CA MET A 1 -21.51 -19.60 23.84
C MET A 1 -21.90 -18.42 22.95
N LYS A 2 -22.25 -17.27 23.56
CA LYS A 2 -22.50 -16.03 22.84
C LYS A 2 -21.13 -15.46 22.49
N ILE A 3 -20.85 -15.32 21.20
CA ILE A 3 -19.65 -14.63 20.73
C ILE A 3 -19.84 -13.16 21.13
N SER A 4 -19.16 -12.70 22.18
CA SER A 4 -19.08 -11.28 22.55
C SER A 4 -18.16 -10.58 21.55
N VAL A 5 -18.65 -10.38 20.33
CA VAL A 5 -18.03 -9.43 19.41
C VAL A 5 -18.51 -8.05 19.88
N VAL A 6 -17.55 -7.16 20.10
CA VAL A 6 -17.73 -5.72 20.30
C VAL A 6 -17.92 -5.20 21.74
N ASP A 7 -17.00 -5.52 22.64
CA ASP A 7 -16.66 -4.57 23.72
C ASP A 7 -15.55 -3.66 23.19
N GLY A 8 -15.91 -2.45 22.72
CA GLY A 8 -14.94 -1.40 22.38
C GLY A 8 -14.93 -0.84 20.95
N VAL A 9 -15.74 -1.37 20.02
CA VAL A 9 -15.96 -0.71 18.69
C VAL A 9 -17.24 0.10 18.74
N ASN A 10 -17.11 1.42 18.74
CA ASN A 10 -18.25 2.32 18.53
C ASN A 10 -18.33 2.79 17.06
N ALA A 11 -19.46 3.40 16.72
CA ALA A 11 -19.70 3.91 15.36
C ALA A 11 -18.66 4.97 14.94
N ARG A 12 -18.17 5.77 15.91
CA ARG A 12 -17.18 6.83 15.68
C ARG A 12 -15.79 6.26 15.37
N LEU A 13 -15.34 5.26 16.11
CA LEU A 13 -14.10 4.54 15.84
C LEU A 13 -14.18 3.82 14.49
N SER A 14 -15.31 3.16 14.20
CA SER A 14 -15.52 2.51 12.90
C SER A 14 -15.44 3.53 11.77
N PHE A 15 -16.07 4.70 11.93
CA PHE A 15 -15.97 5.79 10.96
C PHE A 15 -14.53 6.27 10.76
N ALA A 16 -13.77 6.49 11.85
CA ALA A 16 -12.37 6.92 11.75
C ALA A 16 -11.47 5.86 11.09
N VAL A 17 -11.69 4.59 11.39
CA VAL A 17 -10.98 3.46 10.76
C VAL A 17 -11.31 3.40 9.27
N CYS A 18 -12.60 3.48 8.90
CA CYS A 18 -13.01 3.50 7.51
C CYS A 18 -12.47 4.73 6.76
N ALA A 19 -12.57 5.93 7.34
CA ALA A 19 -12.06 7.16 6.74
C ALA A 19 -10.56 7.08 6.44
N ALA A 20 -9.77 6.58 7.41
CA ALA A 20 -8.34 6.41 7.23
C ALA A 20 -8.00 5.26 6.28
N ALA A 21 -8.61 4.09 6.43
CA ALA A 21 -8.30 2.91 5.62
C ALA A 21 -8.75 3.09 4.15
N PHE A 22 -9.97 3.54 3.89
CA PHE A 22 -10.42 3.82 2.52
C PHE A 22 -9.69 5.01 1.90
N GLY A 23 -9.38 6.05 2.66
CA GLY A 23 -8.64 7.19 2.12
C GLY A 23 -7.20 6.85 1.70
N SER A 24 -6.52 6.01 2.48
CA SER A 24 -5.08 5.75 2.30
C SER A 24 -4.76 4.38 1.73
N ALA A 25 -5.31 3.31 2.31
CA ALA A 25 -5.02 1.93 1.94
C ALA A 25 -5.60 1.61 0.56
N PHE A 26 -6.79 2.16 0.25
CA PHE A 26 -7.38 2.00 -1.07
C PHE A 26 -6.49 2.62 -2.14
N GLN A 27 -6.01 3.82 -1.88
CA GLN A 27 -5.13 4.53 -2.80
C GLN A 27 -3.79 3.81 -3.00
N HIS A 28 -3.26 3.20 -1.95
CA HIS A 28 -2.09 2.33 -2.03
C HIS A 28 -2.35 1.14 -2.97
N GLY A 29 -3.40 0.36 -2.70
CA GLY A 29 -3.71 -0.84 -3.47
C GLY A 29 -4.10 -0.55 -4.93
N TYR A 30 -4.91 0.49 -5.16
CA TYR A 30 -5.35 0.87 -6.48
C TYR A 30 -4.17 1.20 -7.41
N ASN A 31 -3.24 2.04 -6.94
CA ASN A 31 -2.09 2.46 -7.74
C ASN A 31 -1.04 1.37 -7.99
N LEU A 32 -1.03 0.34 -7.14
CA LEU A 32 -0.23 -0.86 -7.39
C LEU A 32 -0.77 -1.63 -8.61
N GLY A 33 -2.07 -1.84 -8.71
CA GLY A 33 -2.65 -2.67 -9.79
C GLY A 33 -3.03 -1.92 -11.06
N VAL A 34 -3.36 -0.62 -10.98
CA VAL A 34 -3.99 0.13 -12.07
C VAL A 34 -3.15 0.24 -13.34
N ILE A 35 -1.81 0.21 -13.24
CA ILE A 35 -0.92 0.41 -14.39
C ILE A 35 -0.85 -0.80 -15.32
N ASN A 36 -1.19 -1.99 -14.82
CA ASN A 36 -0.94 -3.26 -15.49
C ASN A 36 -1.84 -3.46 -16.72
N ALA A 37 -3.15 -3.24 -16.57
CA ALA A 37 -4.11 -3.40 -17.66
C ALA A 37 -3.92 -2.39 -18.82
N PRO A 38 -3.80 -1.06 -18.58
CA PRO A 38 -3.61 -0.09 -19.66
C PRO A 38 -2.17 -0.01 -20.16
N LEU A 39 -1.25 -0.90 -19.74
CA LEU A 39 0.17 -0.74 -20.04
C LEU A 39 0.46 -0.79 -21.55
N THR A 40 -0.18 -1.73 -22.25
CA THR A 40 -0.10 -1.89 -23.71
C THR A 40 -0.70 -0.68 -24.42
N LEU A 41 -1.88 -0.22 -23.98
CA LEU A 41 -2.53 0.99 -24.51
C LEU A 41 -1.67 2.25 -24.34
N ILE A 42 -0.97 2.38 -23.21
CA ILE A 42 -0.04 3.50 -22.98
C ILE A 42 1.17 3.38 -23.91
N GLU A 43 1.68 2.17 -24.14
CA GLU A 43 2.77 1.91 -25.08
C GLU A 43 2.42 2.30 -26.51
N ASP A 44 1.24 1.91 -26.98
CA ASP A 44 0.75 2.25 -28.31
C ASP A 44 0.55 3.76 -28.45
N TRP A 45 -0.09 4.39 -27.46
CA TRP A 45 -0.27 5.84 -27.43
C TRP A 45 1.06 6.61 -27.42
N MET A 46 2.08 6.12 -26.69
CA MET A 46 3.42 6.72 -26.71
C MET A 46 4.02 6.69 -28.12
N ASN A 47 3.85 5.58 -28.84
CA ASN A 47 4.37 5.43 -30.19
C ASN A 47 3.69 6.41 -31.17
N THR A 48 2.36 6.52 -31.12
CA THR A 48 1.59 7.51 -31.90
C THR A 48 2.02 8.93 -31.57
N THR A 49 2.16 9.25 -30.28
CA THR A 49 2.56 10.59 -29.82
C THR A 49 3.98 10.96 -30.26
N SER A 50 4.90 10.00 -30.32
CA SER A 50 6.27 10.23 -30.81
C SER A 50 6.28 10.56 -32.30
N TYR A 51 5.51 9.80 -33.07
CA TYR A 51 5.36 10.05 -34.50
C TYR A 51 4.79 11.45 -34.78
N GLU A 52 3.77 11.87 -34.01
CA GLU A 52 3.22 13.23 -34.11
C GLU A 52 4.23 14.34 -33.72
N ARG A 53 5.15 14.06 -32.79
CA ARG A 53 6.13 15.04 -32.29
C ARG A 53 7.39 15.15 -33.16
N SER A 54 7.87 14.04 -33.69
CA SER A 54 9.21 13.92 -34.26
C SER A 54 9.23 13.23 -35.63
N GLU A 55 8.06 12.86 -36.17
CA GLU A 55 7.90 12.09 -37.42
C GLU A 55 8.59 10.73 -37.41
N GLU A 56 9.01 10.26 -36.23
CA GLU A 56 9.71 8.99 -36.01
C GLU A 56 9.01 8.19 -34.90
N TYR A 57 8.85 6.90 -35.17
CA TYR A 57 8.36 5.93 -34.18
C TYR A 57 9.45 5.62 -33.16
N ILE A 58 9.03 5.34 -31.92
CA ILE A 58 9.95 4.99 -30.84
C ILE A 58 10.55 3.61 -31.14
N THR A 59 11.85 3.44 -30.93
CA THR A 59 12.45 2.10 -31.05
C THR A 59 11.96 1.18 -29.92
N GLN A 60 11.86 -0.13 -30.19
CA GLN A 60 11.40 -1.10 -29.17
C GLN A 60 12.18 -1.01 -27.86
N THR A 61 13.50 -0.77 -27.95
CA THR A 61 14.39 -0.61 -26.79
C THR A 61 14.05 0.64 -25.98
N GLU A 62 13.80 1.76 -26.64
CA GLU A 62 13.42 3.02 -25.98
C GLU A 62 12.04 2.91 -25.33
N GLN A 63 11.07 2.33 -26.02
CA GLN A 63 9.72 2.13 -25.49
C GLN A 63 9.77 1.27 -24.21
N THR A 64 10.51 0.15 -24.26
CA THR A 64 10.70 -0.72 -23.10
C THR A 64 11.36 0.02 -21.93
N MET A 65 12.35 0.87 -22.21
CA MET A 65 13.01 1.69 -21.19
C MET A 65 12.05 2.71 -20.57
N ILE A 66 11.26 3.42 -21.38
CA ILE A 66 10.29 4.42 -20.91
C ILE A 66 9.19 3.75 -20.08
N THR A 67 8.61 2.64 -20.55
CA THR A 67 7.63 1.85 -19.77
C THR A 67 8.23 1.39 -18.44
N SER A 68 9.46 0.90 -18.45
CA SER A 68 10.15 0.48 -17.23
C SER A 68 10.32 1.63 -16.24
N TRP A 69 10.60 2.85 -16.74
CA TRP A 69 10.62 4.06 -15.90
C TRP A 69 9.23 4.41 -15.35
N ILE A 70 8.17 4.37 -16.17
CA ILE A 70 6.78 4.63 -15.75
C ILE A 70 6.36 3.70 -14.59
N VAL A 71 6.75 2.42 -14.66
CA VAL A 71 6.43 1.45 -13.62
C VAL A 71 7.31 1.63 -12.39
N SER A 72 8.64 1.77 -12.56
CA SER A 72 9.61 1.76 -11.44
C SER A 72 9.70 3.08 -10.67
N ILE A 73 9.43 4.23 -11.30
CA ILE A 73 9.50 5.55 -10.64
C ILE A 73 8.50 5.66 -9.48
N TYR A 74 7.40 4.90 -9.53
CA TYR A 74 6.46 4.73 -8.43
C TYR A 74 7.14 4.22 -7.15
N CYS A 75 8.01 3.21 -7.28
CA CYS A 75 8.76 2.66 -6.14
C CYS A 75 9.77 3.66 -5.58
N ILE A 76 10.41 4.46 -6.45
CA ILE A 76 11.32 5.54 -6.03
C ILE A 76 10.55 6.61 -5.25
N GLY A 77 9.37 7.02 -5.74
CA GLY A 77 8.47 7.90 -5.00
C GLY A 77 8.09 7.31 -3.64
N GLY A 78 7.77 6.01 -3.60
CA GLY A 78 7.46 5.27 -2.37
C GLY A 78 8.59 5.29 -1.35
N MET A 79 9.85 5.14 -1.79
CA MET A 79 11.03 5.25 -0.93
C MET A 79 11.16 6.65 -0.33
N VAL A 80 10.97 7.70 -1.13
CA VAL A 80 10.99 9.09 -0.66
C VAL A 80 9.86 9.34 0.35
N GLY A 81 8.62 8.95 0.03
CA GLY A 81 7.47 9.11 0.92
C GLY A 81 7.62 8.33 2.24
N GLY A 82 8.12 7.09 2.16
CA GLY A 82 8.42 6.27 3.33
C GLY A 82 9.47 6.91 4.24
N GLY A 83 10.56 7.42 3.67
CA GLY A 83 11.60 8.15 4.41
C GLY A 83 11.09 9.43 5.09
N LEU A 84 10.13 10.12 4.46
CA LEU A 84 9.52 11.34 5.00
C LEU A 84 8.45 11.09 6.06
N THR A 85 7.95 9.84 6.21
CA THR A 85 6.88 9.49 7.15
C THR A 85 7.19 9.96 8.57
N GLY A 86 8.41 9.70 9.06
CA GLY A 86 8.81 10.11 10.42
C GLY A 86 8.68 11.61 10.63
N PHE A 87 9.24 12.40 9.70
CA PHE A 87 9.19 13.86 9.74
C PHE A 87 7.75 14.40 9.75
N PHE A 88 6.88 13.88 8.85
CA PHE A 88 5.49 14.33 8.80
C PHE A 88 4.71 13.92 10.05
N SER A 89 4.91 12.69 10.54
CA SER A 89 4.22 12.16 11.71
C SER A 89 4.53 12.94 12.99
N GLU A 90 5.76 13.44 13.14
CA GLU A 90 6.20 14.20 14.31
C GLU A 90 5.84 15.69 14.21
N ARG A 91 5.97 16.30 13.03
CA ARG A 91 5.76 17.74 12.85
C ARG A 91 4.29 18.12 12.73
N TYR A 92 3.55 17.40 11.89
CA TYR A 92 2.17 17.73 11.53
C TYR A 92 1.14 16.82 12.21
N GLY A 93 1.58 15.74 12.86
CA GLY A 93 0.70 14.72 13.40
C GLY A 93 0.32 13.67 12.38
N ARG A 94 -0.51 12.71 12.80
CA ARG A 94 -0.87 11.55 11.96
C ARG A 94 -1.98 11.96 10.99
N LYS A 95 -3.07 12.53 11.51
CA LYS A 95 -4.16 13.09 10.69
C LYS A 95 -3.66 14.26 9.84
N GLY A 96 -2.89 15.19 10.43
CA GLY A 96 -2.32 16.31 9.67
C GLY A 96 -1.42 15.85 8.52
N GLY A 97 -0.57 14.84 8.76
CA GLY A 97 0.26 14.22 7.73
C GLY A 97 -0.57 13.59 6.61
N LEU A 98 -1.61 12.82 6.93
CA LEU A 98 -2.51 12.22 5.94
C LEU A 98 -3.26 13.26 5.11
N LEU A 99 -3.72 14.36 5.72
CA LEU A 99 -4.38 15.46 4.99
C LEU A 99 -3.42 16.17 4.03
N LEU A 100 -2.20 16.48 4.46
CA LEU A 100 -1.17 17.08 3.60
C LEU A 100 -0.76 16.13 2.47
N ASN A 101 -0.75 14.83 2.75
CA ASN A 101 -0.40 13.82 1.76
C ASN A 101 -1.34 13.84 0.54
N ASN A 102 -2.62 14.17 0.73
CA ASN A 102 -3.60 14.27 -0.38
C ASN A 102 -3.25 15.34 -1.42
N ILE A 103 -2.38 16.31 -1.10
CA ILE A 103 -1.89 17.26 -2.11
C ILE A 103 -1.13 16.50 -3.22
N THR A 104 -0.27 15.55 -2.85
CA THR A 104 0.50 14.76 -3.82
C THR A 104 -0.41 13.85 -4.66
N ALA A 105 -1.49 13.32 -4.07
CA ALA A 105 -2.52 12.55 -4.76
C ALA A 105 -3.23 13.37 -5.84
N ILE A 106 -3.72 14.55 -5.47
CA ILE A 106 -4.46 15.42 -6.38
C ILE A 106 -3.54 15.91 -7.51
N SER A 107 -2.30 16.29 -7.19
CA SER A 107 -1.31 16.65 -8.21
C SER A 107 -1.07 15.51 -9.19
N ALA A 108 -0.89 14.27 -8.70
CA ALA A 108 -0.72 13.10 -9.57
C ALA A 108 -1.94 12.88 -10.49
N ALA A 109 -3.16 12.98 -9.94
CA ALA A 109 -4.39 12.82 -10.71
C ALA A 109 -4.54 13.90 -11.81
N ILE A 110 -4.11 15.14 -11.55
CA ILE A 110 -4.06 16.20 -12.57
C ILE A 110 -3.08 15.82 -13.68
N PHE A 111 -1.86 15.38 -13.35
CA PHE A 111 -0.89 14.93 -14.36
C PHE A 111 -1.43 13.76 -15.19
N PHE A 112 -2.11 12.79 -14.57
CA PHE A 112 -2.73 11.68 -15.29
C PHE A 112 -3.90 12.12 -16.18
N GLY A 113 -4.79 12.97 -15.68
CA GLY A 113 -5.96 13.42 -16.46
C GLY A 113 -5.60 14.27 -17.68
N PHE A 114 -4.55 15.07 -17.59
CA PHE A 114 -4.15 15.99 -18.66
C PHE A 114 -3.02 15.47 -19.56
N CYS A 115 -2.44 14.29 -19.30
CA CYS A 115 -1.29 13.77 -20.07
C CYS A 115 -1.59 13.62 -21.57
N LYS A 116 -2.80 13.18 -21.93
CA LYS A 116 -3.25 13.09 -23.32
C LYS A 116 -3.43 14.46 -23.98
N MET A 117 -4.05 15.40 -23.27
CA MET A 117 -4.31 16.74 -23.81
C MET A 117 -3.01 17.51 -24.09
N ALA A 118 -1.97 17.24 -23.30
CA ALA A 118 -0.63 17.79 -23.49
C ALA A 118 0.26 16.91 -24.39
N SER A 119 -0.26 15.79 -24.91
CA SER A 119 0.47 14.78 -25.67
C SER A 119 1.83 14.44 -25.04
N SER A 120 1.89 14.20 -23.73
CA SER A 120 3.15 14.08 -22.95
C SER A 120 3.17 12.86 -22.02
N TRP A 121 4.01 11.88 -22.35
CA TRP A 121 4.27 10.71 -21.48
C TRP A 121 5.12 11.07 -20.26
N GLU A 122 5.86 12.19 -20.30
CA GLU A 122 6.63 12.71 -19.17
C GLU A 122 5.71 13.07 -17.99
N MET A 123 4.49 13.54 -18.28
CA MET A 123 3.46 13.79 -17.26
C MET A 123 3.06 12.51 -16.52
N ILE A 124 3.02 11.36 -17.20
CA ILE A 124 2.75 10.06 -16.55
C ILE A 124 3.87 9.73 -15.58
N ILE A 125 5.14 9.91 -15.97
CA ILE A 125 6.30 9.65 -15.10
C ILE A 125 6.24 10.52 -13.84
N ILE A 126 5.95 11.82 -13.99
CA ILE A 126 5.81 12.75 -12.86
C ILE A 126 4.62 12.35 -11.98
N GLY A 127 3.47 12.03 -12.57
CA GLY A 127 2.30 11.57 -11.83
C GLY A 127 2.59 10.29 -11.04
N ARG A 128 3.28 9.32 -11.64
CA ARG A 128 3.70 8.06 -11.00
C ARG A 128 4.67 8.30 -9.85
N PHE A 129 5.60 9.25 -9.98
CA PHE A 129 6.49 9.65 -8.90
C PHE A 129 5.70 10.26 -7.71
N LEU A 130 4.80 11.21 -7.99
CA LEU A 130 4.00 11.89 -6.97
C LEU A 130 3.07 10.96 -6.23
N ILE A 131 2.37 10.06 -6.95
CA ILE A 131 1.51 9.05 -6.32
C ILE A 131 2.33 7.98 -5.58
N GLY A 132 3.57 7.73 -6.02
CA GLY A 132 4.53 6.93 -5.26
C GLY A 132 4.84 7.56 -3.90
N ILE A 133 5.15 8.87 -3.87
CA ILE A 133 5.35 9.61 -2.60
C ILE A 133 4.10 9.51 -1.73
N ASN A 134 2.92 9.68 -2.34
CA ASN A 134 1.65 9.55 -1.63
C ASN A 134 1.51 8.20 -0.94
N ASN A 135 1.74 7.12 -1.68
CA ASN A 135 1.58 5.77 -1.16
C ASN A 135 2.66 5.38 -0.15
N GLY A 136 3.89 5.89 -0.30
CA GLY A 136 4.96 5.73 0.68
C GLY A 136 4.61 6.38 2.02
N LEU A 137 4.06 7.61 2.00
CA LEU A 137 3.58 8.28 3.21
C LEU A 137 2.37 7.56 3.82
N ASN A 138 1.43 7.09 2.99
CA ASN A 138 0.25 6.34 3.44
C ASN A 138 0.63 5.00 4.10
N ALA A 139 1.64 4.30 3.59
CA ALA A 139 2.12 3.03 4.13
C ALA A 139 2.66 3.15 5.56
N GLY A 140 3.12 4.34 5.97
CA GLY A 140 3.61 4.60 7.31
C GLY A 140 2.62 5.34 8.21
N LEU A 141 2.03 6.43 7.74
CA LEU A 141 1.15 7.29 8.52
C LEU A 141 -0.19 6.61 8.85
N ALA A 142 -0.77 5.86 7.91
CA ALA A 142 -2.08 5.28 8.13
C ALA A 142 -2.08 4.14 9.15
N PRO A 143 -1.16 3.15 9.10
CA PRO A 143 -1.05 2.15 10.16
C PRO A 143 -0.73 2.78 11.53
N MET A 144 0.09 3.83 11.56
CA MET A 144 0.38 4.57 12.80
C MET A 144 -0.90 5.22 13.36
N TYR A 145 -1.64 5.96 12.54
CA TYR A 145 -2.92 6.55 12.94
C TYR A 145 -3.91 5.50 13.45
N LEU A 146 -4.11 4.44 12.67
CA LEU A 146 -5.03 3.35 12.98
C LEU A 146 -4.67 2.63 14.29
N SER A 147 -3.39 2.36 14.53
CA SER A 147 -2.92 1.70 15.76
C SER A 147 -3.02 2.60 17.00
N GLU A 148 -2.92 3.92 16.83
CA GLU A 148 -3.00 4.88 17.93
C GLU A 148 -4.43 5.27 18.32
N ILE A 149 -5.40 5.17 17.40
CA ILE A 149 -6.82 5.36 17.72
C ILE A 149 -7.50 4.08 18.22
N ALA A 150 -6.94 2.92 17.86
CA ALA A 150 -7.47 1.61 18.21
C ALA A 150 -7.31 1.28 19.71
N PRO A 151 -8.33 0.68 20.36
CA PRO A 151 -8.19 0.05 21.67
C PRO A 151 -7.09 -1.01 21.66
N THR A 152 -6.38 -1.18 22.78
CA THR A 152 -5.27 -2.14 22.93
C THR A 152 -5.63 -3.56 22.48
N THR A 153 -6.86 -4.01 22.76
CA THR A 153 -7.41 -5.31 22.37
C THR A 153 -7.67 -5.46 20.88
N LEU A 154 -7.90 -4.36 20.15
CA LEU A 154 -8.33 -4.35 18.74
C LEU A 154 -7.27 -3.84 17.77
N ARG A 155 -6.11 -3.40 18.25
CA ARG A 155 -5.00 -2.90 17.41
C ARG A 155 -4.60 -3.90 16.32
N GLY A 156 -4.56 -5.19 16.65
CA GLY A 156 -4.25 -6.25 15.69
C GLY A 156 -5.29 -6.30 14.56
N ALA A 157 -6.56 -6.44 14.92
CA ALA A 157 -7.67 -6.49 13.95
C ALA A 157 -7.73 -5.23 13.07
N ILE A 158 -7.60 -4.02 13.64
CA ILE A 158 -7.63 -2.78 12.87
C ILE A 158 -6.44 -2.68 11.91
N GLY A 159 -5.25 -3.15 12.30
CA GLY A 159 -4.10 -3.27 11.39
C GLY A 159 -4.37 -4.20 10.21
N THR A 160 -5.13 -5.28 10.41
CA THR A 160 -5.50 -6.19 9.33
C THR A 160 -6.50 -5.61 8.33
N VAL A 161 -7.40 -4.73 8.78
CA VAL A 161 -8.32 -4.02 7.89
C VAL A 161 -7.57 -3.20 6.85
N TYR A 162 -6.46 -2.55 7.23
CA TYR A 162 -5.62 -1.82 6.28
C TYR A 162 -5.15 -2.71 5.12
N GLN A 163 -4.53 -3.85 5.44
CA GLN A 163 -4.03 -4.79 4.44
C GLN A 163 -5.16 -5.37 3.59
N LEU A 164 -6.31 -5.67 4.19
CA LEU A 164 -7.48 -6.16 3.48
C LEU A 164 -7.92 -5.15 2.41
N VAL A 165 -8.07 -3.88 2.79
CA VAL A 165 -8.45 -2.81 1.86
C VAL A 165 -7.43 -2.69 0.74
N VAL A 166 -6.12 -2.75 1.01
CA VAL A 166 -5.09 -2.75 -0.05
C VAL A 166 -5.35 -3.87 -1.08
N THR A 167 -5.60 -5.10 -0.63
CA THR A 167 -5.80 -6.23 -1.54
C THR A 167 -7.10 -6.14 -2.34
N ILE A 168 -8.19 -5.67 -1.71
CA ILE A 168 -9.46 -5.41 -2.39
C ILE A 168 -9.29 -4.31 -3.43
N SER A 169 -8.49 -3.28 -3.15
CA SER A 169 -8.24 -2.18 -4.08
C SER A 169 -7.37 -2.57 -5.27
N ILE A 170 -6.42 -3.49 -5.09
CA ILE A 170 -5.70 -4.10 -6.21
C ILE A 170 -6.69 -4.79 -7.13
N LEU A 171 -7.56 -5.66 -6.59
CA LEU A 171 -8.59 -6.34 -7.37
C LEU A 171 -9.54 -5.35 -8.06
N PHE A 172 -9.99 -4.32 -7.34
CA PHE A 172 -10.84 -3.27 -7.90
C PHE A 172 -10.16 -2.56 -9.07
N SER A 173 -8.87 -2.24 -8.97
CA SER A 173 -8.12 -1.61 -10.07
C SER A 173 -8.00 -2.51 -11.30
N GLN A 174 -7.85 -3.83 -11.11
CA GLN A 174 -7.80 -4.81 -12.19
C GLN A 174 -9.15 -4.93 -12.89
N VAL A 175 -10.25 -4.91 -12.13
CA VAL A 175 -11.61 -4.91 -12.69
C VAL A 175 -11.89 -3.63 -13.46
N MET A 176 -11.57 -2.45 -12.90
CA MET A 176 -11.75 -1.17 -13.61
C MET A 176 -10.91 -1.07 -14.88
N GLY A 177 -9.77 -1.78 -14.93
CA GLY A 177 -8.90 -1.87 -16.09
C GLY A 177 -9.38 -2.77 -17.23
N LEU A 178 -10.56 -3.40 -17.11
CA LEU A 178 -11.16 -4.13 -18.23
C LEU A 178 -11.52 -3.20 -19.39
N GLU A 179 -11.41 -3.70 -20.61
CA GLU A 179 -11.81 -2.98 -21.83
C GLU A 179 -13.30 -2.59 -21.81
N SER A 180 -14.16 -3.43 -21.23
CA SER A 180 -15.59 -3.12 -21.07
C SER A 180 -15.88 -1.96 -20.10
N LEU A 181 -14.87 -1.46 -19.38
CA LEU A 181 -14.99 -0.41 -18.38
C LEU A 181 -14.13 0.80 -18.75
N LEU A 182 -12.97 1.00 -18.11
CA LEU A 182 -12.12 2.17 -18.32
C LEU A 182 -10.78 1.80 -18.98
N GLY A 183 -10.52 0.53 -19.24
CA GLY A 183 -9.33 0.04 -19.96
C GLY A 183 -9.43 0.20 -21.46
N THR A 184 -10.00 1.29 -21.96
CA THR A 184 -10.09 1.58 -23.40
C THR A 184 -9.06 2.61 -23.80
N GLU A 185 -8.77 2.69 -25.10
CA GLU A 185 -7.87 3.69 -25.66
C GLU A 185 -8.23 5.09 -25.16
N ASP A 186 -9.49 5.49 -25.11
CA ASP A 186 -9.91 6.83 -24.70
C ASP A 186 -9.86 7.06 -23.18
N LEU A 187 -10.24 6.06 -22.38
CA LEU A 187 -10.55 6.23 -20.95
C LEU A 187 -9.41 5.86 -20.00
N TRP A 188 -8.30 5.28 -20.46
CA TRP A 188 -7.17 4.93 -19.58
C TRP A 188 -6.59 6.12 -18.77
N PRO A 189 -6.57 7.39 -19.24
CA PRO A 189 -6.11 8.51 -18.41
C PRO A 189 -7.05 8.75 -17.22
N ILE A 190 -8.35 8.53 -17.42
CA ILE A 190 -9.37 8.62 -16.36
C ILE A 190 -9.20 7.47 -15.37
N LEU A 191 -8.86 6.27 -15.85
CA LEU A 191 -8.53 5.13 -15.00
C LEU A 191 -7.38 5.47 -14.03
N LEU A 192 -6.31 6.11 -14.52
CA LEU A 192 -5.21 6.58 -13.66
C LEU A 192 -5.61 7.76 -12.75
N ALA A 193 -6.42 8.70 -13.27
CA ALA A 193 -6.89 9.86 -12.52
C ALA A 193 -7.96 9.53 -11.46
N LEU A 194 -8.56 8.34 -11.48
CA LEU A 194 -9.55 7.88 -10.49
C LEU A 194 -9.03 7.91 -9.05
N THR A 195 -7.70 7.94 -8.89
CA THR A 195 -6.99 8.17 -7.62
C THR A 195 -7.41 9.45 -6.89
N ILE A 196 -8.02 10.41 -7.59
CA ILE A 196 -8.59 11.62 -6.97
C ILE A 196 -9.80 11.33 -6.08
N LEU A 197 -10.58 10.29 -6.37
CA LEU A 197 -11.79 9.95 -5.61
C LEU A 197 -11.49 9.56 -4.15
N PRO A 198 -10.59 8.60 -3.85
CA PRO A 198 -10.23 8.29 -2.47
C PRO A 198 -9.57 9.49 -1.77
N ALA A 199 -8.81 10.34 -2.50
CA ALA A 199 -8.21 11.53 -1.94
C ALA A 199 -9.26 12.58 -1.51
N ILE A 200 -10.27 12.85 -2.34
CA ILE A 200 -11.40 13.72 -1.99
C ILE A 200 -12.19 13.13 -0.84
N PHE A 201 -12.48 11.83 -0.88
CA PHE A 201 -13.16 11.12 0.22
C PHE A 201 -12.41 11.31 1.53
N GLN A 202 -11.08 11.15 1.54
CA GLN A 202 -10.26 11.35 2.73
C GLN A 202 -10.26 12.81 3.19
N LEU A 203 -10.18 13.77 2.26
CA LEU A 203 -10.25 15.20 2.59
C LEU A 203 -11.60 15.62 3.18
N CYS A 204 -12.70 14.96 2.81
CA CYS A 204 -14.02 15.23 3.37
C CYS A 204 -14.24 14.54 4.73
N THR A 205 -13.78 13.31 4.89
CA THR A 205 -14.09 12.47 6.07
C THR A 205 -13.08 12.62 7.21
N LEU A 206 -11.79 12.72 6.89
CA LEU A 206 -10.73 12.75 7.89
C LEU A 206 -10.71 14.02 8.77
N PRO A 207 -11.14 15.22 8.30
CA PRO A 207 -11.28 16.38 9.17
C PRO A 207 -12.25 16.21 10.33
N ILE A 208 -13.29 15.37 10.17
CA ILE A 208 -14.28 15.05 11.21
C ILE A 208 -13.66 14.15 12.30
N CYS A 209 -12.67 13.33 11.93
CA CYS A 209 -12.01 12.42 12.85
C CYS A 209 -11.04 13.18 13.78
N PRO A 210 -10.86 12.75 15.04
CA PRO A 210 -9.87 13.36 15.93
C PRO A 210 -8.44 13.05 15.49
N GLU A 211 -7.49 13.90 15.88
CA GLU A 211 -6.07 13.57 15.79
C GLU A 211 -5.73 12.46 16.81
N SER A 212 -4.62 11.76 16.58
CA SER A 212 -4.15 10.71 17.50
C SER A 212 -4.04 11.22 18.95
N PRO A 213 -4.73 10.58 19.92
CA PRO A 213 -4.60 10.93 21.34
C PRO A 213 -3.16 10.82 21.82
N LYS A 214 -2.43 9.80 21.35
CA LYS A 214 -1.01 9.58 21.67
C LYS A 214 -0.13 10.72 21.16
N PHE A 215 -0.35 11.19 19.94
CA PHE A 215 0.37 12.35 19.41
C PHE A 215 0.08 13.62 20.21
N LEU A 216 -1.19 13.86 20.57
CA LEU A 216 -1.58 15.04 21.34
C LEU A 216 -0.95 15.06 22.75
N LEU A 217 -0.84 13.90 23.40
CA LEU A 217 -0.18 13.77 24.71
C LEU A 217 1.34 13.89 24.62
N ILE A 218 1.97 13.12 23.74
CA ILE A 218 3.42 12.96 23.73
C ILE A 218 4.11 14.12 23.03
N ASN A 219 3.65 14.48 21.84
CA ASN A 219 4.34 15.43 20.96
C ASN A 219 3.88 16.88 21.19
N LYS A 220 2.61 17.08 21.58
CA LYS A 220 2.03 18.42 21.78
C LYS A 220 1.81 18.79 23.24
N GLU A 221 1.91 17.84 24.18
CA GLU A 221 1.69 18.03 25.62
C GLU A 221 0.30 18.61 25.94
N LYS A 222 -0.70 18.32 25.10
CA LYS A 222 -2.06 18.85 25.22
C LYS A 222 -3.02 17.81 25.80
N ARG A 223 -3.00 17.65 27.13
CA ARG A 223 -3.83 16.66 27.84
C ARG A 223 -5.33 16.81 27.60
N ILE A 224 -5.85 18.04 27.60
CA ILE A 224 -7.29 18.31 27.40
C ILE A 224 -7.74 17.91 25.99
N GLU A 225 -6.95 18.23 24.96
CA GLU A 225 -7.28 17.86 23.57
C GLU A 225 -7.20 16.34 23.37
N ALA A 226 -6.22 15.67 23.99
CA ALA A 226 -6.12 14.22 23.97
C ALA A 226 -7.31 13.53 24.67
N GLN A 227 -7.76 14.05 25.80
CA GLN A 227 -8.95 13.55 26.49
C GLN A 227 -10.23 13.74 25.64
N ARG A 228 -10.35 14.86 24.93
CA ARG A 228 -11.46 15.08 23.97
C ARG A 228 -11.38 14.11 22.80
N ALA A 229 -10.19 13.86 22.24
CA ALA A 229 -10.00 12.88 21.19
C ALA A 229 -10.36 11.47 21.66
N LEU A 230 -9.93 11.08 22.86
CA LEU A 230 -10.20 9.76 23.43
C LEU A 230 -11.67 9.57 23.77
N SER A 231 -12.34 10.59 24.35
CA SER A 231 -13.78 10.57 24.60
C SER A 231 -14.63 10.60 23.33
N TRP A 232 -14.08 11.06 22.21
CA TRP A 232 -14.74 10.89 20.90
C TRP A 232 -14.62 9.45 20.40
N LEU A 233 -13.44 8.82 20.60
CA LEU A 233 -13.12 7.46 20.14
C LEU A 233 -13.68 6.34 21.04
N ARG A 234 -14.03 6.64 22.30
CA ARG A 234 -14.53 5.68 23.29
C ARG A 234 -15.90 6.12 23.80
N ASP A 235 -16.82 5.16 23.94
CA ASP A 235 -18.13 5.41 24.58
C ASP A 235 -18.10 5.15 26.10
N SER A 236 -17.02 4.57 26.63
CA SER A 236 -16.93 4.12 28.02
C SER A 236 -16.49 5.22 29.01
N SER A 237 -16.95 5.12 30.26
CA SER A 237 -16.56 5.98 31.38
C SER A 237 -15.10 5.82 31.85
N ASN A 238 -14.39 4.74 31.47
CA ASN A 238 -13.00 4.46 31.87
C ASN A 238 -11.92 5.23 31.06
N ILE A 239 -12.30 6.31 30.37
CA ILE A 239 -11.36 7.17 29.61
C ILE A 239 -10.21 7.68 30.49
N HIS A 240 -10.44 7.88 31.80
CA HIS A 240 -9.39 8.38 32.71
C HIS A 240 -8.27 7.36 32.92
N GLU A 241 -8.59 6.08 33.10
CA GLU A 241 -7.61 5.01 33.29
C GLU A 241 -6.77 4.81 32.02
N GLU A 242 -7.40 4.75 30.85
CA GLU A 242 -6.69 4.63 29.56
C GLU A 242 -5.82 5.87 29.27
N LEU A 243 -6.27 7.06 29.69
CA LEU A 243 -5.50 8.30 29.55
C LEU A 243 -4.27 8.31 30.48
N GLU A 244 -4.42 7.83 31.72
CA GLU A 244 -3.31 7.70 32.67
C GLU A 244 -2.30 6.65 32.22
N GLU A 245 -2.75 5.50 31.72
CA GLU A 245 -1.87 4.49 31.11
C GLU A 245 -1.08 5.07 29.93
N MET A 246 -1.75 5.78 29.02
CA MET A 246 -1.06 6.44 27.90
C MET A 246 -0.07 7.51 28.36
N GLN A 247 -0.36 8.21 29.46
CA GLN A 247 0.55 9.19 30.03
C GLN A 247 1.76 8.53 30.69
N ASN A 248 1.56 7.43 31.41
CA ASN A 248 2.65 6.65 31.99
C ASN A 248 3.54 6.04 30.89
N GLU A 249 2.96 5.50 29.82
CA GLU A 249 3.71 5.05 28.64
C GLU A 249 4.49 6.21 27.99
N ALA A 250 3.89 7.39 27.90
CA ALA A 250 4.52 8.58 27.33
C ALA A 250 5.73 9.04 28.16
N GLU A 251 5.58 9.09 29.48
CA GLU A 251 6.64 9.48 30.41
C GLU A 251 7.78 8.45 30.39
N ALA A 252 7.45 7.15 30.37
CA ALA A 252 8.42 6.08 30.18
C ALA A 252 9.17 6.20 28.84
N GLN A 253 8.48 6.57 27.75
CA GLN A 253 9.10 6.81 26.45
C GLN A 253 10.01 8.04 26.43
N LYS A 254 9.72 9.10 27.20
CA LYS A 254 10.60 10.27 27.34
C LYS A 254 11.91 9.93 28.06
N LEU A 255 11.89 8.95 28.96
CA LEU A 255 13.07 8.46 29.68
C LEU A 255 14.01 7.62 28.81
N VAL A 256 13.51 7.08 27.69
CA VAL A 256 14.33 6.35 26.72
C VAL A 256 14.86 7.34 25.68
N PRO A 257 16.19 7.48 25.52
CA PRO A 257 16.75 8.39 24.52
C PRO A 257 16.27 8.00 23.12
N ARG A 258 15.83 8.99 22.34
CA ARG A 258 15.41 8.78 20.95
C ARG A 258 16.61 8.26 20.15
N VAL A 259 16.48 7.04 19.64
CA VAL A 259 17.55 6.42 18.86
C VAL A 259 17.62 7.09 17.49
N SER A 260 18.75 7.72 17.18
CA SER A 260 18.98 8.28 15.84
C SER A 260 19.21 7.18 14.80
N LEU A 261 18.97 7.44 13.52
CA LEU A 261 19.28 6.47 12.44
C LEU A 261 20.76 6.02 12.49
N ARG A 262 21.65 6.92 12.88
CA ARG A 262 23.08 6.63 13.07
C ARG A 262 23.31 5.66 14.23
N GLU A 263 22.60 5.83 15.34
CA GLU A 263 22.68 4.92 16.48
C GLU A 263 22.08 3.55 16.18
N ILE A 264 21.00 3.48 15.38
CA ILE A 264 20.42 2.20 14.94
C ILE A 264 21.46 1.36 14.18
N LEU A 265 22.27 2.00 13.33
CA LEU A 265 23.34 1.33 12.58
C LEU A 265 24.58 1.03 13.43
N THR A 266 24.92 1.94 14.35
CA THR A 266 26.16 1.85 15.11
C THR A 266 26.04 0.89 16.30
N ASN A 267 24.87 0.86 16.98
CA ASN A 267 24.65 0.11 18.21
C ASN A 267 24.58 -1.41 17.96
N PRO A 268 25.53 -2.22 18.49
CA PRO A 268 25.54 -3.67 18.32
C PRO A 268 24.24 -4.37 18.75
N ALA A 269 23.56 -3.85 19.78
CA ALA A 269 22.31 -4.44 20.29
C ALA A 269 21.14 -4.32 19.29
N LEU A 270 21.18 -3.33 18.40
CA LEU A 270 20.12 -3.08 17.41
C LEU A 270 20.44 -3.65 16.02
N ARG A 271 21.70 -4.04 15.77
CA ARG A 271 22.13 -4.59 14.47
C ARG A 271 21.42 -5.88 14.10
N ILE A 272 21.28 -6.83 15.02
CA ILE A 272 20.61 -8.10 14.73
C ILE A 272 19.12 -7.87 14.38
N PRO A 273 18.32 -7.14 15.20
CA PRO A 273 16.95 -6.78 14.81
C PRO A 273 16.86 -6.03 13.47
N LEU A 274 17.78 -5.10 13.21
CA LEU A 274 17.82 -4.35 11.96
C LEU A 274 18.07 -5.27 10.75
N VAL A 275 19.08 -6.15 10.85
CA VAL A 275 19.40 -7.11 9.78
C VAL A 275 18.21 -8.04 9.52
N ILE A 276 17.55 -8.53 10.57
CA ILE A 276 16.34 -9.36 10.42
C ILE A 276 15.24 -8.59 9.71
N ALA A 277 14.97 -7.34 10.10
CA ALA A 277 13.96 -6.50 9.46
C ALA A 277 14.29 -6.21 7.98
N MET A 278 15.54 -5.85 7.67
CA MET A 278 15.99 -5.62 6.30
C MET A 278 15.89 -6.88 5.44
N MET A 279 16.34 -8.02 5.94
CA MET A 279 16.27 -9.30 5.23
C MET A 279 14.82 -9.71 4.96
N MET A 280 13.90 -9.49 5.91
CA MET A 280 12.48 -9.75 5.68
C MET A 280 11.89 -8.86 4.58
N MET A 281 12.22 -7.56 4.55
CA MET A 281 11.74 -6.64 3.51
C MET A 281 12.34 -6.95 2.14
N ILE A 282 13.63 -7.27 2.08
CA ILE A 282 14.31 -7.68 0.85
C ILE A 282 13.70 -8.98 0.32
N ALA A 283 13.52 -9.99 1.17
CA ALA A 283 12.95 -11.26 0.77
C ALA A 283 11.49 -11.11 0.28
N GLN A 284 10.72 -10.19 0.87
CA GLN A 284 9.38 -9.86 0.38
C GLN A 284 9.43 -9.26 -1.03
N GLN A 285 10.31 -8.29 -1.31
CA GLN A 285 10.39 -7.66 -2.63
C GLN A 285 10.98 -8.60 -3.69
N LEU A 286 12.02 -9.36 -3.35
CA LEU A 286 12.68 -10.32 -4.25
C LEU A 286 11.85 -11.58 -4.53
N SER A 287 10.74 -11.79 -3.81
CA SER A 287 9.77 -12.83 -4.17
C SER A 287 9.14 -12.61 -5.55
N GLY A 288 9.25 -11.40 -6.12
CA GLY A 288 8.69 -11.08 -7.43
C GLY A 288 7.20 -10.73 -7.41
N ILE A 289 6.57 -10.61 -6.23
CA ILE A 289 5.14 -10.32 -6.12
C ILE A 289 4.74 -9.01 -6.83
N ASN A 290 5.57 -7.96 -6.76
CA ASN A 290 5.29 -6.71 -7.45
C ASN A 290 5.49 -6.84 -8.97
N ALA A 291 6.40 -7.70 -9.43
CA ALA A 291 6.52 -7.99 -10.86
C ALA A 291 5.26 -8.69 -11.38
N ALA A 292 4.70 -9.64 -10.61
CA ALA A 292 3.43 -10.26 -10.92
C ALA A 292 2.29 -9.21 -10.96
N ILE A 293 2.20 -8.32 -9.97
CA ILE A 293 1.12 -7.31 -9.93
C ILE A 293 1.25 -6.28 -11.06
N PHE A 294 2.46 -5.85 -11.41
CA PHE A 294 2.68 -4.80 -12.43
C PHE A 294 2.64 -5.31 -13.86
N PHE A 295 2.99 -6.57 -14.10
CA PHE A 295 3.19 -7.11 -15.45
C PHE A 295 2.41 -8.40 -15.72
N SER A 296 1.43 -8.80 -14.89
CA SER A 296 0.73 -10.08 -15.10
C SER A 296 0.07 -10.18 -16.46
N VAL A 297 -0.52 -9.10 -17.00
CA VAL A 297 -1.17 -9.12 -18.32
C VAL A 297 -0.14 -9.52 -19.38
N LYS A 298 1.00 -8.81 -19.43
CA LYS A 298 2.11 -9.15 -20.34
C LYS A 298 2.68 -10.54 -20.12
N ILE A 299 2.79 -11.00 -18.87
CA ILE A 299 3.30 -12.34 -18.55
C ILE A 299 2.33 -13.42 -19.10
N TYR A 300 1.02 -13.19 -19.00
CA TYR A 300 0.02 -14.12 -19.53
C TYR A 300 -0.06 -14.10 -21.05
N GLU A 301 0.06 -12.93 -21.69
CA GLU A 301 0.18 -12.79 -23.15
C GLU A 301 1.41 -13.54 -23.68
N GLN A 302 2.56 -13.37 -23.02
CA GLN A 302 3.79 -14.11 -23.36
C GLN A 302 3.68 -15.62 -23.14
N ALA A 303 2.78 -16.06 -22.25
CA ALA A 303 2.45 -17.47 -22.05
C ALA A 303 1.48 -18.03 -23.10
N GLY A 304 0.98 -17.18 -24.02
CA GLY A 304 0.12 -17.57 -25.13
C GLY A 304 -1.38 -17.41 -24.87
N LEU A 305 -1.78 -16.67 -23.82
CA LEU A 305 -3.18 -16.28 -23.64
C LEU A 305 -3.52 -15.08 -24.53
N ASN A 306 -4.77 -14.99 -24.98
CA ASN A 306 -5.27 -13.79 -25.66
C ASN A 306 -5.37 -12.60 -24.69
N GLU A 307 -5.54 -11.38 -25.20
CA GLU A 307 -5.61 -10.15 -24.39
C GLU A 307 -6.74 -10.22 -23.34
N ASP A 308 -7.95 -10.58 -23.76
CA ASP A 308 -9.11 -10.79 -22.87
C ASP A 308 -8.81 -11.84 -21.79
N GLU A 309 -8.27 -12.98 -22.19
CA GLU A 309 -7.98 -14.09 -21.28
C GLU A 309 -6.89 -13.70 -20.26
N SER A 310 -5.92 -12.88 -20.67
CA SER A 310 -4.86 -12.34 -19.82
C SER A 310 -5.39 -11.35 -18.78
N LEU A 311 -6.37 -10.52 -19.15
CA LEU A 311 -7.08 -9.64 -18.20
C LEU A 311 -7.89 -10.45 -17.19
N TYR A 312 -8.66 -11.47 -17.63
CA TYR A 312 -9.42 -12.33 -16.72
C TYR A 312 -8.50 -13.16 -15.80
N ALA A 313 -7.37 -13.66 -16.30
CA ALA A 313 -6.36 -14.35 -15.49
C ALA A 313 -5.75 -13.43 -14.42
N THR A 314 -5.52 -12.16 -14.76
CA THR A 314 -5.04 -11.14 -13.82
C THR A 314 -6.07 -10.88 -12.71
N ILE A 315 -7.35 -10.79 -13.03
CA ILE A 315 -8.44 -10.65 -12.05
C ILE A 315 -8.54 -11.90 -11.17
N ALA A 316 -8.38 -13.10 -11.74
CA ALA A 316 -8.36 -14.35 -10.98
C ALA A 316 -7.19 -14.36 -9.98
N MET A 317 -6.00 -13.90 -10.38
CA MET A 317 -4.85 -13.72 -9.49
C MET A 317 -5.17 -12.74 -8.34
N GLY A 318 -5.78 -11.58 -8.64
CA GLY A 318 -6.20 -10.61 -7.63
C GLY A 318 -7.24 -11.17 -6.66
N THR A 319 -8.19 -11.96 -7.18
CA THR A 319 -9.22 -12.62 -6.37
C THR A 319 -8.59 -13.61 -5.40
N MET A 320 -7.64 -14.42 -5.88
CA MET A 320 -6.86 -15.32 -5.03
C MET A 320 -6.02 -14.57 -3.98
N ASN A 321 -5.48 -13.40 -4.32
CA ASN A 321 -4.75 -12.56 -3.38
C ASN A 321 -5.65 -12.11 -2.21
N VAL A 322 -6.89 -11.67 -2.50
CA VAL A 322 -7.86 -11.30 -1.48
C VAL A 322 -8.25 -12.51 -0.61
N LEU A 323 -8.58 -13.65 -1.23
CA LEU A 323 -8.95 -14.87 -0.51
C LEU A 323 -7.82 -15.37 0.40
N MET A 324 -6.59 -15.42 -0.11
CA MET A 324 -5.43 -15.82 0.68
C MET A 324 -5.11 -14.83 1.79
N THR A 325 -5.42 -13.55 1.60
CA THR A 325 -5.31 -12.56 2.67
C THR A 325 -6.24 -12.91 3.83
N PHE A 326 -7.52 -13.20 3.57
CA PHE A 326 -8.45 -13.67 4.62
C PHE A 326 -7.95 -14.94 5.33
N VAL A 327 -7.44 -15.92 4.58
CA VAL A 327 -6.88 -17.16 5.16
C VAL A 327 -5.67 -16.84 6.04
N SER A 328 -4.77 -15.97 5.58
CA SER A 328 -3.59 -15.53 6.32
C SER A 328 -3.96 -14.86 7.64
N LEU A 329 -5.02 -14.04 7.67
CA LEU A 329 -5.50 -13.40 8.90
C LEU A 329 -5.81 -14.42 10.00
N VAL A 330 -6.54 -15.49 9.66
CA VAL A 330 -6.89 -16.56 10.61
C VAL A 330 -5.67 -17.39 11.01
N LEU A 331 -4.74 -17.63 10.09
CA LEU A 331 -3.55 -18.45 10.35
C LEU A 331 -2.50 -17.74 11.19
N VAL A 332 -2.32 -16.41 11.02
CA VAL A 332 -1.33 -15.63 11.79
C VAL A 332 -1.63 -15.69 13.29
N GLU A 333 -2.92 -15.63 13.67
CA GLU A 333 -3.33 -15.71 15.08
C GLU A 333 -3.16 -17.12 15.66
N LYS A 334 -3.32 -18.18 14.85
CA LYS A 334 -3.25 -19.57 15.30
C LYS A 334 -1.85 -20.18 15.29
N ALA A 335 -1.06 -19.93 14.25
CA ALA A 335 0.23 -20.58 14.01
C ALA A 335 1.44 -19.76 14.49
N GLY A 336 1.24 -18.46 14.73
CA GLY A 336 2.29 -17.52 15.11
C GLY A 336 3.13 -17.03 13.93
N ARG A 337 3.69 -15.82 14.06
CA ARG A 337 4.35 -15.07 12.97
C ARG A 337 5.61 -15.76 12.42
N LYS A 338 6.45 -16.35 13.29
CA LYS A 338 7.72 -17.00 12.89
C LYS A 338 7.49 -18.30 12.11
N THR A 339 6.56 -19.13 12.56
CA THR A 339 6.23 -20.41 11.93
C THR A 339 5.66 -20.21 10.54
N LEU A 340 4.79 -19.20 10.35
CA LEU A 340 4.17 -18.92 9.06
C LEU A 340 5.22 -18.46 8.02
N HIS A 341 6.12 -17.56 8.40
CA HIS A 341 7.19 -17.11 7.51
C HIS A 341 8.16 -18.23 7.16
N ALA A 342 8.62 -19.00 8.15
CA ALA A 342 9.54 -20.11 7.91
C ALA A 342 8.92 -21.19 7.00
N HIS A 343 7.66 -21.56 7.25
CA HIS A 343 6.96 -22.57 6.45
C HIS A 343 6.76 -22.12 5.00
N TRP A 344 6.49 -20.83 4.75
CA TRP A 344 6.35 -20.32 3.37
C TRP A 344 7.67 -20.41 2.60
N PHE A 345 8.79 -19.96 3.18
CA PHE A 345 10.11 -20.03 2.53
C PHE A 345 10.58 -21.47 2.31
N VAL A 346 10.49 -22.33 3.32
CA VAL A 346 10.94 -23.73 3.24
C VAL A 346 10.16 -24.51 2.17
N ARG A 347 8.84 -24.32 2.10
CA ARG A 347 7.99 -25.02 1.13
C ARG A 347 8.11 -24.47 -0.29
N HIS A 348 8.65 -23.27 -0.47
CA HIS A 348 8.96 -22.74 -1.79
C HIS A 348 10.19 -23.42 -2.39
N ASP A 349 11.19 -23.71 -1.54
CA ASP A 349 12.42 -24.43 -1.91
C ASP A 349 12.13 -25.91 -2.27
N ASP A 350 11.28 -26.58 -1.50
CA ASP A 350 10.88 -27.99 -1.76
C ASP A 350 10.13 -28.16 -3.10
N ARG A 351 9.31 -27.17 -3.50
CA ARG A 351 8.61 -27.21 -4.80
C ARG A 351 9.53 -26.92 -5.97
N TYR A 352 10.58 -26.10 -5.79
CA TYR A 352 11.61 -25.93 -6.80
C TYR A 352 12.40 -27.25 -6.98
N TYR A 353 12.82 -27.90 -5.89
CA TYR A 353 13.51 -29.19 -5.97
C TYR A 353 12.64 -30.31 -6.57
N SER A 354 11.36 -30.39 -6.22
CA SER A 354 10.47 -31.42 -6.78
C SER A 354 10.16 -31.19 -8.27
N SER A 355 10.13 -29.95 -8.74
CA SER A 355 9.92 -29.63 -10.17
C SER A 355 11.18 -29.92 -11.01
N TYR A 356 12.37 -29.71 -10.43
CA TYR A 356 13.64 -30.07 -11.05
C TYR A 356 13.91 -31.58 -11.10
N LEU A 357 13.35 -32.36 -10.17
CA LEU A 357 13.48 -33.82 -10.16
C LEU A 357 12.50 -34.52 -11.10
N VAL A 358 11.35 -33.92 -11.42
CA VAL A 358 10.38 -34.50 -12.37
C VAL A 358 10.78 -34.28 -13.83
N SER A 359 11.58 -33.26 -14.16
CA SER A 359 12.08 -33.04 -15.53
C SER A 359 13.27 -33.93 -15.91
N ARG A 360 13.84 -34.70 -14.97
CA ARG A 360 14.82 -35.76 -15.23
C ARG A 360 14.25 -37.14 -14.89
N SER A 361 13.20 -37.53 -15.60
CA SER A 361 12.91 -38.95 -15.77
C SER A 361 13.94 -39.51 -16.78
N PRO A 362 14.83 -40.45 -16.42
CA PRO A 362 15.68 -41.09 -17.41
C PRO A 362 14.80 -41.93 -18.32
N VAL A 363 14.97 -41.69 -19.63
CA VAL A 363 14.59 -42.59 -20.70
C VAL A 363 14.96 -44.02 -20.28
N ARG A 364 13.96 -44.89 -20.13
CA ARG A 364 14.18 -46.35 -20.11
C ARG A 364 14.81 -46.72 -21.45
N ILE A 365 16.09 -47.06 -21.42
CA ILE A 365 16.74 -47.83 -22.48
C ILE A 365 16.87 -49.26 -21.95
N SER A 366 16.39 -50.18 -22.79
CA SER A 366 16.34 -51.66 -22.69
C SER A 366 15.49 -52.27 -21.58
#